data_AF-A0A4R7WCK3-F1
#
_entry.id   AF-A0A4R7WCK3-F1
#
_cell.length_a   1.000
_cell.length_b   1.000
_cell.length_c   1.000
_cell.angle_alpha   90.00
_cell.angle_beta   90.00
_cell.angle_gamma   90.00
#
_symmetry.space_group_name_H-M   'P 1'
#
loop_
_entity.id
_entity.type
_entity.pdbx_description
1 polymer ?
#
loop_
_entity_poly.entity_id
_entity_poly.type
_entity_poly.pdbx_seq_one_letter_code
_entity_poly.pdbx_strand_id
1 'polypeptide(L)'
;MRQEYKLVPVDATADMIAAGMKVYGATARYNAMLAAAPAPLGMEVEVLAWYLPDEDGKPDATVRGDVAKHVPEAFPLVDRAHIARLQAENAALQQRLSVADQRVDELTLNSFQQRVRPWMAECFGPEVLGDEQERNHRFIEEALELIQACGATASEAHQLVDYVYGRPVGDKIQEIGGVMVTLAALCLAHGLNMHIAGETELQRIWTKVDQIRGCQKFCVRA
;
A
#
# COMPACT_ATOMS: atom_id res chain seq x y z
N MET A 1 -15.55 34.59 8.37
CA MET A 1 -14.28 34.09 8.91
C MET A 1 -14.17 32.62 8.56
N ARG A 2 -13.28 32.22 7.64
CA ARG A 2 -13.02 30.80 7.36
C ARG A 2 -11.91 30.35 8.33
N GLN A 3 -12.22 29.38 9.18
CA GLN A 3 -11.21 28.73 10.01
C GLN A 3 -10.39 27.80 9.10
N GLU A 4 -9.09 28.06 9.02
CA GLU A 4 -8.12 27.15 8.42
C GLU A 4 -7.74 26.08 9.45
N TYR A 5 -8.02 24.82 9.13
CA TYR A 5 -7.59 23.67 9.93
C TYR A 5 -6.27 23.16 9.38
N LYS A 6 -5.24 23.14 10.23
CA LYS A 6 -3.93 22.56 9.91
C LYS A 6 -3.88 21.15 10.52
N LEU A 7 -3.81 20.13 9.67
CA LEU A 7 -3.52 18.76 10.10
C LEU A 7 -2.09 18.74 10.64
N VAL A 8 -1.96 18.39 11.92
CA VAL A 8 -0.67 18.12 12.56
C VAL A 8 -0.49 16.61 12.59
N PRO A 9 0.57 16.05 11.97
CA PRO A 9 0.88 14.63 12.11
C PRO A 9 1.12 14.34 13.59
N VAL A 10 0.31 13.45 14.16
CA VAL A 10 0.53 12.94 15.51
C VAL A 10 1.23 11.59 15.33
N ASP A 11 2.39 11.43 15.95
CA ASP A 11 3.04 10.12 15.99
C ASP A 11 2.07 9.12 16.64
N ALA A 12 1.78 8.05 15.92
CA ALA A 12 0.80 7.07 16.36
C ALA A 12 1.30 6.40 17.64
N THR A 13 0.54 6.54 18.73
CA THR A 13 0.84 5.84 19.97
C THR A 13 0.64 4.34 19.80
N ALA A 14 1.33 3.54 20.61
CA ALA A 14 1.22 2.08 20.57
C ALA A 14 -0.23 1.59 20.70
N ASP A 15 -1.05 2.29 21.50
CA ASP A 15 -2.46 1.98 21.70
C ASP A 15 -3.32 2.27 20.45
N MET A 16 -3.02 3.36 19.72
CA MET A 16 -3.72 3.71 18.48
C MET A 16 -3.43 2.70 17.37
N ILE A 17 -2.18 2.22 17.29
CA ILE A 17 -1.77 1.19 16.33
C ILE A 17 -2.46 -0.15 16.66
N ALA A 18 -2.48 -0.53 17.94
CA ALA A 18 -3.14 -1.76 18.40
C ALA A 18 -4.65 -1.74 18.17
N ALA A 19 -5.31 -0.59 18.33
CA ALA A 19 -6.75 -0.43 18.09
C ALA A 19 -7.11 -0.54 16.60
N GLY A 20 -6.33 0.06 15.70
CA GLY A 20 -6.55 -0.02 14.26
C GLY A 20 -6.39 -1.43 13.69
N MET A 21 -5.52 -2.25 14.27
CA MET A 21 -5.22 -3.59 13.78
C MET A 21 -6.21 -4.68 14.23
N LYS A 22 -6.91 -4.49 15.36
CA LYS A 22 -8.00 -5.40 15.78
C LYS A 22 -9.15 -5.46 14.77
N VAL A 23 -9.37 -4.38 14.01
CA VAL A 23 -10.49 -4.24 13.07
C VAL A 23 -10.30 -5.09 11.80
N TYR A 24 -9.05 -5.41 11.42
CA TYR A 24 -8.73 -6.04 10.12
C TYR A 24 -8.14 -7.46 10.20
N GLY A 25 -8.24 -8.15 11.35
CA GLY A 25 -8.01 -9.60 11.43
C GLY A 25 -6.56 -10.08 11.22
N ALA A 26 -5.55 -9.20 11.30
CA ALA A 26 -4.14 -9.56 11.11
C ALA A 26 -3.43 -10.11 12.37
N THR A 27 -4.17 -10.57 13.38
CA THR A 27 -3.65 -10.72 14.75
C THR A 27 -2.67 -11.87 14.93
N ALA A 28 -2.86 -13.05 14.34
CA ALA A 28 -1.99 -14.20 14.68
C ALA A 28 -0.57 -14.10 14.10
N ARG A 29 -0.42 -13.80 12.80
CA ARG A 29 0.90 -13.65 12.17
C ARG A 29 1.62 -12.40 12.65
N TYR A 30 0.91 -11.31 12.89
CA TYR A 30 1.51 -10.08 13.42
C TYR A 30 1.87 -10.22 14.90
N ASN A 31 1.05 -10.88 15.73
CA ASN A 31 1.42 -11.18 17.12
C ASN A 31 2.61 -12.15 17.17
N ALA A 32 2.69 -13.12 16.25
CA ALA A 32 3.88 -13.96 16.12
C ALA A 32 5.11 -13.14 15.66
N MET A 33 4.91 -12.14 14.80
CA MET A 33 5.96 -11.23 14.36
C MET A 33 6.39 -10.23 15.45
N LEU A 34 5.47 -9.79 16.33
CA LEU A 34 5.76 -8.98 17.52
C LEU A 34 6.41 -9.81 18.63
N ALA A 35 6.01 -11.08 18.78
CA ALA A 35 6.63 -12.02 19.71
C ALA A 35 8.01 -12.48 19.23
N ALA A 36 8.23 -12.52 17.92
CA ALA A 36 9.52 -12.76 17.29
C ALA A 36 10.33 -11.49 17.07
N ALA A 37 9.70 -10.31 17.15
CA ALA A 37 10.40 -9.04 17.14
C ALA A 37 11.24 -8.98 18.42
N PRO A 38 12.53 -8.60 18.33
CA PRO A 38 13.30 -8.33 19.53
C PRO A 38 12.53 -7.30 20.35
N ALA A 39 12.49 -7.50 21.68
CA ALA A 39 11.78 -6.60 22.58
C ALA A 39 12.16 -5.14 22.21
N PRO A 40 11.18 -4.21 22.11
CA PRO A 40 11.52 -2.81 21.95
C PRO A 40 12.51 -2.48 23.05
N LEU A 41 13.65 -1.87 22.71
CA LEU A 41 14.83 -1.68 23.58
C LEU A 41 14.42 -1.02 24.92
N GLY A 42 13.90 -1.85 25.82
CA GLY A 42 13.67 -1.61 27.22
C GLY A 42 15.00 -1.91 27.86
N MET A 43 15.79 -0.85 27.94
CA MET A 43 17.10 -0.77 28.56
C MET A 43 17.44 -1.91 29.51
N GLU A 44 18.27 -2.84 29.06
CA GLU A 44 19.45 -3.20 29.86
C GLU A 44 20.67 -2.95 28.98
N VAL A 45 21.25 -1.78 29.18
CA VAL A 45 22.60 -1.51 28.71
C VAL A 45 23.51 -2.50 29.43
N GLU A 46 24.26 -3.32 28.69
CA GLU A 46 25.35 -4.08 29.30
C GLU A 46 26.41 -3.09 29.81
N VAL A 47 26.35 -2.79 31.11
CA VAL A 47 27.32 -1.91 31.76
C VAL A 47 28.62 -2.69 31.92
N LEU A 48 29.54 -2.53 30.97
CA LEU A 48 30.82 -3.25 30.96
C LEU A 48 31.73 -2.86 32.13
N ALA A 49 31.63 -1.60 32.57
CA ALA A 49 32.36 -1.05 33.72
C ALA A 49 31.67 0.19 34.27
N TRP A 50 31.97 0.52 35.52
CA TRP A 50 31.66 1.82 36.11
C TRP A 50 32.95 2.62 36.28
N TYR A 51 32.85 3.93 36.08
CA TYR A 51 33.95 4.86 36.28
C TYR A 51 33.74 5.66 37.58
N LEU A 52 34.81 5.82 38.37
CA LEU A 52 34.88 6.61 39.60
C LEU A 52 35.91 7.74 39.43
N PRO A 53 35.51 9.03 39.51
CA PRO A 53 36.47 10.13 39.48
C PRO A 53 37.36 10.16 40.73
N ASP A 54 38.66 10.40 40.54
CA ASP A 54 39.57 10.75 41.63
C ASP A 54 39.32 12.19 42.14
N GLU A 55 40.03 12.61 43.18
CA GLU A 55 39.89 13.96 43.79
C GLU A 55 40.16 15.11 42.80
N ASP A 56 40.83 14.83 41.66
CA ASP A 56 41.13 15.77 40.58
C ASP A 56 40.18 15.62 39.36
N GLY A 57 39.17 14.74 39.42
CA GLY A 57 38.22 14.45 38.35
C GLY A 57 38.78 13.59 37.19
N LYS A 58 39.94 12.98 37.36
CA LYS A 58 40.61 12.16 36.33
C LYS A 58 40.31 10.67 36.48
N PRO A 59 40.38 9.92 35.36
CA PRO A 59 39.92 8.55 35.38
C PRO A 59 40.86 7.53 36.02
N ASP A 60 40.49 7.03 37.20
CA ASP A 60 41.13 5.89 37.88
C ASP A 60 40.35 4.57 37.70
N ALA A 61 41.06 3.45 37.78
CA ALA A 61 40.76 2.21 37.07
C ALA A 61 39.45 1.48 37.46
N THR A 62 38.64 1.24 36.43
CA THR A 62 37.76 0.09 36.13
C THR A 62 37.26 -0.77 37.30
N VAL A 63 36.00 -0.55 37.72
CA VAL A 63 35.31 -1.43 38.68
C VAL A 63 34.25 -2.28 37.97
N ARG A 64 34.36 -3.61 38.06
CA ARG A 64 33.37 -4.56 37.51
C ARG A 64 32.27 -4.89 38.51
N GLY A 65 31.03 -4.81 38.03
CA GLY A 65 29.87 -5.59 38.51
C GLY A 65 29.18 -5.13 39.79
N ASP A 66 29.87 -5.14 40.95
CA ASP A 66 29.17 -5.14 42.24
C ASP A 66 29.46 -3.96 43.18
N VAL A 67 30.58 -3.26 43.02
CA VAL A 67 30.94 -2.15 43.92
C VAL A 67 30.16 -0.87 43.59
N ALA A 68 29.70 -0.71 42.36
CA ALA A 68 29.00 0.50 41.89
C ALA A 68 27.63 0.73 42.55
N LYS A 69 27.01 -0.31 43.13
CA LYS A 69 25.72 -0.20 43.84
C LYS A 69 25.79 0.66 45.10
N HIS A 70 26.98 0.96 45.60
CA HIS A 70 27.22 1.67 46.85
C HIS A 70 27.94 3.01 46.66
N VAL A 71 28.19 3.44 45.42
CA VAL A 71 28.90 4.71 45.14
C VAL A 71 27.93 5.72 44.50
N PRO A 72 27.72 6.90 45.11
CA PRO A 72 26.70 7.86 44.67
C PRO A 72 26.89 8.45 43.26
N GLU A 73 28.11 8.40 42.71
CA GLU A 73 28.50 9.10 41.47
C GLU A 73 29.16 8.15 40.45
N ALA A 74 28.63 6.93 40.31
CA ALA A 74 29.08 6.00 39.27
C ALA A 74 28.37 6.30 37.94
N PHE A 75 29.11 6.42 36.84
CA PHE A 75 28.55 6.57 35.49
C PHE A 75 28.73 5.29 34.66
N PRO A 76 27.69 4.80 33.95
CA PRO A 76 27.79 3.57 33.19
C PRO A 76 28.66 3.76 31.94
N LEU A 77 29.71 2.95 31.77
CA LEU A 77 30.38 2.80 30.47
C LEU A 77 29.53 1.90 29.57
N VAL A 78 28.72 2.55 28.74
CA VAL A 78 28.13 1.98 27.53
C VAL A 78 29.25 1.55 26.59
N ASP A 79 29.20 0.31 26.09
CA ASP A 79 30.08 -0.10 25.00
C ASP A 79 29.78 0.76 23.76
N ARG A 80 30.61 1.77 23.52
CA ARG A 80 30.50 2.64 22.35
C ARG A 80 30.54 1.82 21.06
N ALA A 81 31.19 0.65 21.05
CA ALA A 81 31.21 -0.24 19.89
C ALA A 81 29.85 -0.90 19.65
N HIS A 82 29.15 -1.34 20.71
CA HIS A 82 27.79 -1.86 20.60
C HIS A 82 26.79 -0.80 20.12
N ILE A 83 26.84 0.42 20.68
CA ILE A 83 25.99 1.54 20.22
C ILE A 83 26.28 1.87 18.75
N ALA A 84 27.55 1.96 18.36
CA ALA A 84 27.93 2.23 16.98
C ALA A 84 27.45 1.13 16.03
N ARG A 85 27.49 -0.14 16.45
CA ARG A 85 26.97 -1.27 15.67
C ARG A 85 25.45 -1.17 15.47
N LEU A 86 24.69 -0.90 16.53
CA LEU A 86 23.24 -0.73 16.44
C LEU A 86 22.86 0.50 15.60
N GLN A 87 23.62 1.60 15.70
CA GLN A 87 23.42 2.77 14.87
C GLN A 87 23.69 2.47 13.39
N ALA A 88 24.76 1.71 13.08
CA ALA A 88 25.05 1.26 11.73
C ALA A 88 23.97 0.32 11.17
N GLU A 89 23.46 -0.59 12.00
CA GLU A 89 22.37 -1.50 11.63
C GLU A 89 21.06 -0.75 11.38
N ASN A 90 20.68 0.19 12.26
CA ASN A 90 19.52 1.05 12.06
C ASN A 90 19.65 1.89 10.79
N ALA A 91 20.82 2.48 10.52
CA ALA A 91 21.06 3.22 9.28
C ALA A 91 20.90 2.34 8.03
N ALA A 92 21.40 1.10 8.07
CA ALA A 92 21.24 0.14 6.99
C ALA A 92 19.77 -0.27 6.78
N LEU A 93 19.00 -0.46 7.86
CA LEU A 93 17.58 -0.77 7.80
C LEU A 93 16.77 0.40 7.22
N GLN A 94 17.05 1.62 7.66
CA GLN A 94 16.42 2.83 7.12
C GLN A 94 16.70 2.99 5.61
N GLN A 95 17.92 2.71 5.17
CA GLN A 95 18.26 2.71 3.75
C GLN A 95 17.46 1.66 2.97
N ARG A 96 17.34 0.43 3.50
CA ARG A 96 16.57 -0.64 2.85
C ARG A 96 15.08 -0.30 2.75
N LEU A 97 14.51 0.29 3.81
CA LEU A 97 13.12 0.75 3.79
C LEU A 97 12.91 1.81 2.72
N SER A 98 13.80 2.82 2.66
CA SER A 98 13.71 3.87 1.64
C SER A 98 13.78 3.31 0.21
N VAL A 99 14.65 2.34 -0.06
CA VAL A 99 14.72 1.67 -1.37
C VAL A 99 13.44 0.88 -1.67
N ALA A 100 12.85 0.23 -0.67
CA ALA A 100 11.60 -0.49 -0.83
C ALA A 100 10.43 0.45 -1.15
N ASP A 101 10.32 1.58 -0.45
CA ASP A 101 9.29 2.59 -0.70
C ASP A 101 9.40 3.16 -2.12
N GLN A 102 10.62 3.54 -2.54
CA GLN A 102 10.88 3.97 -3.92
C GLN A 102 10.44 2.92 -4.94
N ARG A 103 10.70 1.64 -4.67
CA ARG A 103 10.30 0.57 -5.56
C ARG A 103 8.78 0.39 -5.62
N VAL A 104 8.08 0.56 -4.51
CA VAL A 104 6.60 0.52 -4.48
C VAL A 104 6.02 1.67 -5.27
N ASP A 105 6.58 2.88 -5.13
CA ASP A 105 6.16 4.04 -5.91
C ASP A 105 6.36 3.80 -7.42
N GLU A 106 7.54 3.29 -7.82
CA GLU A 106 7.82 2.92 -9.21
C GLU A 106 6.82 1.90 -9.76
N LEU A 107 6.51 0.85 -9.01
CA LEU A 107 5.56 -0.18 -9.43
C LEU A 107 4.14 0.38 -9.54
N THR A 108 3.76 1.28 -8.63
CA THR A 108 2.47 1.95 -8.64
C THR A 108 2.34 2.87 -9.84
N LEU A 109 3.36 3.68 -10.12
CA LEU A 109 3.43 4.57 -11.29
C LEU A 109 3.43 3.80 -12.62
N ASN A 110 4.00 2.60 -12.66
CA ASN A 110 4.04 1.74 -13.85
C ASN A 110 2.89 0.73 -13.91
N SER A 111 1.94 0.78 -12.98
CA SER A 111 0.78 -0.10 -12.96
C SER A 111 -0.03 0.03 -14.24
N PHE A 112 -0.77 -1.03 -14.59
CA PHE A 112 -1.66 -1.03 -15.74
C PHE A 112 -2.63 0.17 -15.73
N GLN A 113 -3.26 0.43 -14.58
CA GLN A 113 -4.18 1.55 -14.41
C GLN A 113 -3.53 2.91 -14.70
N GLN A 114 -2.30 3.14 -14.21
CA GLN A 114 -1.59 4.40 -14.48
C GLN A 114 -1.19 4.53 -15.96
N ARG A 115 -0.90 3.41 -16.65
CA ARG A 115 -0.59 3.42 -18.09
C ARG A 115 -1.81 3.59 -19.00
N VAL A 116 -3.03 3.29 -18.52
CA VAL A 116 -4.28 3.60 -19.24
C VAL A 116 -4.55 5.10 -19.29
N ARG A 117 -4.22 5.83 -18.22
CA ARG A 117 -4.47 7.29 -18.11
C ARG A 117 -3.91 8.13 -19.27
N PRO A 118 -2.62 8.01 -19.69
CA PRO A 118 -2.10 8.80 -20.81
C PRO A 118 -2.78 8.44 -22.13
N TRP A 119 -3.15 7.17 -22.36
CA TRP A 119 -3.92 6.79 -23.55
C TRP A 119 -5.30 7.48 -23.55
N MET A 120 -6.00 7.47 -22.41
CA MET A 120 -7.29 8.17 -22.30
C MET A 120 -7.14 9.67 -22.55
N ALA A 121 -6.08 10.29 -22.01
CA ALA A 121 -5.82 11.72 -22.20
C ALA A 121 -5.56 12.05 -23.67
N GLU A 122 -4.78 11.21 -24.35
CA GLU A 122 -4.47 11.34 -25.77
C GLU A 122 -5.73 11.18 -26.63
N CYS A 123 -6.56 10.16 -26.37
CA CYS A 123 -7.75 9.90 -27.17
C CYS A 123 -8.88 10.91 -26.95
N PHE A 124 -9.11 11.35 -25.71
CA PHE A 124 -10.37 12.01 -25.36
C PHE A 124 -10.22 13.43 -24.80
N GLY A 125 -9.00 13.87 -24.50
CA GLY A 125 -8.74 15.17 -23.88
C GLY A 125 -9.22 15.26 -22.42
N PRO A 126 -8.96 16.39 -21.73
CA PRO A 126 -9.17 16.51 -20.29
C PRO A 126 -10.65 16.49 -19.86
N GLU A 127 -11.57 16.88 -20.75
CA GLU A 127 -13.00 16.99 -20.44
C GLU A 127 -13.66 15.60 -20.26
N VAL A 128 -13.21 14.59 -21.01
CA VAL A 128 -13.77 13.23 -20.97
C VAL A 128 -13.09 12.35 -19.90
N LEU A 129 -11.89 12.74 -19.44
CA LEU A 129 -11.17 11.99 -18.39
C LEU A 129 -11.96 11.89 -17.08
N GLY A 130 -12.82 12.86 -16.80
CA GLY A 130 -13.63 12.94 -15.58
C GLY A 130 -15.12 12.61 -15.76
N ASP A 131 -15.56 12.20 -16.95
CA ASP A 131 -16.98 11.88 -17.18
C ASP A 131 -17.32 10.49 -16.61
N GLU A 132 -17.77 10.47 -15.35
CA GLU A 132 -18.14 9.23 -14.66
C GLU A 132 -19.24 8.45 -15.39
N GLN A 133 -20.18 9.13 -16.04
CA GLN A 133 -21.30 8.47 -16.71
C GLN A 133 -20.83 7.74 -17.98
N GLU A 134 -20.03 8.43 -18.79
CA GLU A 134 -19.42 7.82 -19.98
C GLU A 134 -18.49 6.66 -19.60
N ARG A 135 -17.74 6.75 -18.50
CA ARG A 135 -16.91 5.63 -18.01
C ARG A 135 -17.74 4.44 -17.53
N ASN A 136 -18.89 4.69 -16.91
CA ASN A 136 -19.82 3.63 -16.53
C ASN A 136 -20.36 2.91 -17.79
N HIS A 137 -20.80 3.67 -18.80
CA HIS A 137 -21.31 3.12 -20.06
C HIS A 137 -20.25 2.31 -20.82
N ARG A 138 -19.02 2.82 -20.91
CA ARG A 138 -17.92 2.07 -21.55
C ARG A 138 -17.58 0.79 -20.80
N PHE A 139 -17.56 0.82 -19.47
CA PHE A 139 -17.27 -0.38 -18.69
C PHE A 139 -18.35 -1.47 -18.88
N ILE A 140 -19.64 -1.11 -18.83
CA ILE A 140 -20.71 -2.08 -19.02
C ILE A 140 -20.72 -2.65 -20.44
N GLU A 141 -20.40 -1.84 -21.47
CA GLU A 141 -20.27 -2.30 -22.85
C GLU A 141 -19.22 -3.41 -22.98
N GLU A 142 -17.99 -3.18 -22.49
CA GLU A 142 -16.91 -4.17 -22.55
C GLU A 142 -17.23 -5.43 -21.72
N ALA A 143 -17.88 -5.26 -20.57
CA ALA A 143 -18.32 -6.40 -19.75
C ALA A 143 -19.35 -7.27 -20.48
N LEU A 144 -20.31 -6.63 -21.18
CA LEU A 144 -21.31 -7.32 -22.00
C LEU A 144 -20.68 -8.01 -23.21
N GLU A 145 -19.74 -7.36 -23.90
CA GLU A 145 -19.00 -7.96 -25.01
C GLU A 145 -18.19 -9.19 -24.56
N LEU A 146 -17.54 -9.13 -23.39
CA LEU A 146 -16.80 -10.25 -22.83
C LEU A 146 -17.71 -11.45 -22.52
N ILE A 147 -18.82 -11.25 -21.80
CA ILE A 147 -19.72 -12.37 -21.47
C ILE A 147 -20.41 -12.93 -22.71
N GLN A 148 -20.71 -12.09 -23.71
CA GLN A 148 -21.21 -12.53 -25.01
C GLN A 148 -20.19 -13.44 -25.71
N ALA A 149 -18.91 -13.06 -25.71
CA ALA A 149 -17.82 -13.89 -26.25
C ALA A 149 -17.65 -15.22 -25.49
N CYS A 150 -17.98 -15.23 -24.20
CA CYS A 150 -18.04 -16.45 -23.37
C CYS A 150 -19.32 -17.29 -23.59
N GLY A 151 -20.26 -16.83 -24.42
CA GLY A 151 -21.48 -17.56 -24.79
C GLY A 151 -22.73 -17.20 -23.99
N ALA A 152 -22.71 -16.15 -23.17
CA ALA A 152 -23.89 -15.68 -22.46
C ALA A 152 -24.91 -15.07 -23.44
N THR A 153 -26.19 -15.32 -23.17
CA THR A 153 -27.31 -14.75 -23.91
C THR A 153 -27.71 -13.38 -23.36
N ALA A 154 -28.33 -12.55 -24.20
CA ALA A 154 -28.91 -11.28 -23.75
C ALA A 154 -29.96 -11.47 -22.64
N SER A 155 -30.72 -12.57 -22.67
CA SER A 155 -31.72 -12.86 -21.63
C SER A 155 -31.07 -13.12 -20.27
N GLU A 156 -29.97 -13.89 -20.23
CA GLU A 156 -29.21 -14.11 -18.99
C GLU A 156 -28.62 -12.80 -18.44
N ALA A 157 -28.10 -11.93 -19.32
CA ALA A 157 -27.62 -10.62 -18.92
C ALA A 157 -28.74 -9.74 -18.32
N HIS A 158 -29.93 -9.70 -18.94
CA HIS A 158 -31.07 -8.94 -18.41
C HIS A 158 -31.55 -9.47 -17.05
N GLN A 159 -31.56 -10.78 -16.83
CA GLN A 159 -31.90 -11.36 -15.53
C GLN A 159 -30.93 -10.89 -14.43
N LEU A 160 -29.64 -10.76 -14.74
CA LEU A 160 -28.65 -10.23 -13.81
C LEU A 160 -28.84 -8.73 -13.54
N VAL A 161 -29.26 -7.96 -14.55
CA VAL A 161 -29.64 -6.55 -14.35
C VAL A 161 -30.76 -6.45 -13.32
N ASP A 162 -31.86 -7.18 -13.52
CA ASP A 162 -33.00 -7.15 -12.58
C ASP A 162 -32.58 -7.59 -11.17
N TYR A 163 -31.74 -8.63 -11.07
CA TYR A 163 -31.24 -9.14 -9.80
C TYR A 163 -30.35 -8.15 -9.03
N VAL A 164 -29.44 -7.46 -9.72
CA VAL A 164 -28.51 -6.50 -9.10
C VAL A 164 -29.22 -5.20 -8.75
N TYR A 165 -30.02 -4.64 -9.66
CA TYR A 165 -30.74 -3.39 -9.43
C TYR A 165 -31.95 -3.55 -8.47
N GLY A 166 -32.38 -4.78 -8.19
CA GLY A 166 -33.35 -5.08 -7.14
C GLY A 166 -32.80 -5.04 -5.70
N ARG A 167 -31.51 -4.71 -5.51
CA ARG A 167 -30.82 -4.69 -4.21
C ARG A 167 -30.43 -3.27 -3.78
N PRO A 168 -30.13 -3.05 -2.49
CA PRO A 168 -29.50 -1.82 -2.05
C PRO A 168 -28.17 -1.57 -2.78
N VAL A 169 -27.87 -0.31 -3.06
CA VAL A 169 -26.62 0.12 -3.69
C VAL A 169 -25.43 -0.28 -2.80
N GLY A 170 -24.42 -0.90 -3.41
CA GLY A 170 -23.19 -1.34 -2.73
C GLY A 170 -22.13 -0.25 -2.55
N ASP A 171 -21.09 -0.55 -1.79
CA ASP A 171 -19.92 0.32 -1.63
C ASP A 171 -18.97 0.19 -2.84
N LYS A 172 -18.49 1.32 -3.36
CA LYS A 172 -17.67 1.36 -4.59
C LYS A 172 -16.39 0.51 -4.47
N ILE A 173 -15.72 0.52 -3.32
CA ILE A 173 -14.46 -0.25 -3.14
C ILE A 173 -14.76 -1.75 -3.13
N GLN A 174 -15.84 -2.15 -2.46
CA GLN A 174 -16.29 -3.54 -2.45
C GLN A 174 -16.64 -4.02 -3.86
N GLU A 175 -17.42 -3.25 -4.63
CA GLU A 175 -17.85 -3.67 -5.97
C GLU A 175 -16.67 -3.72 -6.96
N ILE A 176 -15.70 -2.81 -6.86
CA ILE A 176 -14.44 -2.90 -7.64
C ILE A 176 -13.71 -4.21 -7.33
N GLY A 177 -13.58 -4.58 -6.05
CA GLY A 177 -12.97 -5.85 -5.64
C GLY A 177 -13.75 -7.06 -6.17
N GLY A 178 -15.09 -7.01 -6.11
CA GLY A 178 -15.97 -8.05 -6.65
C GLY A 178 -15.76 -8.28 -8.14
N VAL A 179 -15.74 -7.21 -8.94
CA VAL A 179 -15.46 -7.24 -10.39
C VAL A 179 -14.09 -7.85 -10.68
N MET A 180 -13.05 -7.45 -9.95
CA MET A 180 -11.69 -7.98 -10.18
C MET A 180 -11.61 -9.49 -9.92
N VAL A 181 -12.24 -9.97 -8.83
CA VAL A 181 -12.25 -11.39 -8.47
C VAL A 181 -13.05 -12.21 -9.48
N THR A 182 -14.21 -11.74 -9.91
CA THR A 182 -15.05 -12.48 -10.88
C THR A 182 -14.44 -12.48 -12.28
N LEU A 183 -13.80 -11.39 -12.72
CA LEU A 183 -13.04 -11.36 -13.96
C LEU A 183 -11.89 -12.38 -13.93
N ALA A 184 -11.13 -12.43 -12.84
CA ALA A 184 -10.06 -13.42 -12.70
C ALA A 184 -10.60 -14.86 -12.74
N ALA A 185 -11.70 -15.14 -12.04
CA ALA A 185 -12.35 -16.46 -12.06
C ALA A 185 -12.87 -16.84 -13.46
N LEU A 186 -13.47 -15.90 -14.17
CA LEU A 186 -13.93 -16.10 -15.56
C LEU A 186 -12.75 -16.42 -16.47
N CYS A 187 -11.67 -15.65 -16.41
CA CYS A 187 -10.47 -15.92 -17.20
C CYS A 187 -9.87 -17.29 -16.89
N LEU A 188 -9.79 -17.68 -15.62
CA LEU A 188 -9.33 -19.02 -15.22
C LEU A 188 -10.21 -20.13 -15.80
N ALA A 189 -11.54 -19.98 -15.75
CA ALA A 189 -12.49 -20.94 -16.31
C ALA A 189 -12.35 -21.10 -17.84
N HIS A 190 -11.98 -20.02 -18.54
CA HIS A 190 -11.75 -20.02 -19.99
C HIS A 190 -10.28 -20.25 -20.40
N GLY A 191 -9.36 -20.49 -19.45
CA GLY A 191 -7.94 -20.70 -19.73
C GLY A 191 -7.22 -19.46 -20.27
N LEU A 192 -7.69 -18.27 -19.93
CA LEU A 192 -7.16 -16.98 -20.37
C LEU A 192 -6.29 -16.33 -19.30
N ASN A 193 -5.25 -15.62 -19.72
CA ASN A 193 -4.45 -14.77 -18.83
C ASN A 193 -4.93 -13.31 -18.93
N MET A 194 -5.66 -12.85 -17.91
CA MET A 194 -6.23 -11.49 -17.89
C MET A 194 -5.19 -10.38 -18.03
N HIS A 195 -3.98 -10.57 -17.49
CA HIS A 195 -2.92 -9.57 -17.57
C HIS A 195 -2.37 -9.47 -19.00
N ILE A 196 -2.07 -10.61 -19.63
CA ILE A 196 -1.60 -10.64 -21.03
C ILE A 196 -2.66 -10.06 -21.97
N ALA A 197 -3.94 -10.39 -21.76
CA ALA A 197 -5.04 -9.84 -22.54
C ALA A 197 -5.12 -8.31 -22.40
N GLY A 198 -5.05 -7.79 -21.17
CA GLY A 198 -5.03 -6.34 -20.91
C GLY A 198 -3.85 -5.63 -21.56
N GLU A 199 -2.63 -6.16 -21.45
CA GLU A 199 -1.45 -5.57 -22.10
C GLU A 199 -1.56 -5.57 -23.63
N THR A 200 -2.03 -6.68 -24.21
CA THR A 200 -2.22 -6.82 -25.65
C THR A 200 -3.22 -5.79 -26.16
N GLU A 201 -4.32 -5.62 -25.43
CA GLU A 201 -5.36 -4.66 -25.79
C GLU A 201 -4.87 -3.21 -25.65
N LEU A 202 -4.18 -2.88 -24.54
CA LEU A 202 -3.60 -1.56 -24.35
C LEU A 202 -2.60 -1.21 -25.47
N GLN A 203 -1.75 -2.15 -25.87
CA GLN A 203 -0.85 -1.96 -27.02
C GLN A 203 -1.63 -1.75 -28.32
N ARG A 204 -2.72 -2.51 -28.54
CA ARG A 204 -3.55 -2.42 -29.75
C ARG A 204 -4.29 -1.08 -29.84
N ILE A 205 -4.89 -0.57 -28.76
CA ILE A 205 -5.66 0.68 -28.80
C ILE A 205 -4.78 1.91 -29.01
N TRP A 206 -3.51 1.85 -28.61
CA TRP A 206 -2.51 2.87 -28.95
C TRP A 206 -2.29 3.01 -30.46
N THR A 207 -2.42 1.93 -31.24
CA THR A 207 -2.32 2.02 -32.72
C THR A 207 -3.59 2.56 -33.36
N LYS A 208 -4.64 2.86 -32.59
CA LYS A 208 -5.96 3.29 -33.06
C LYS A 208 -6.36 4.70 -32.60
N VAL A 209 -5.45 5.46 -31.99
CA VAL A 209 -5.73 6.80 -31.44
C VAL A 209 -6.46 7.70 -32.43
N ASP A 210 -5.98 7.80 -33.68
CA ASP A 210 -6.59 8.67 -34.70
C ASP A 210 -8.00 8.23 -35.11
N GLN A 211 -8.24 6.91 -35.16
CA GLN A 211 -9.55 6.35 -35.48
C GLN A 211 -10.55 6.64 -34.34
N ILE A 212 -10.11 6.48 -33.10
CA ILE A 212 -10.93 6.71 -31.89
C ILE A 212 -11.33 8.18 -31.79
N ARG A 213 -10.40 9.11 -32.05
CA ARG A 213 -10.69 10.55 -32.14
C ARG A 213 -11.72 10.88 -33.21
N GLY A 214 -11.69 10.17 -34.35
CA GLY A 214 -12.64 10.37 -35.45
C GLY A 214 -14.07 9.87 -35.14
N CYS A 215 -14.20 8.81 -34.35
CA CYS A 215 -15.48 8.17 -34.03
C CYS A 215 -16.24 8.82 -32.85
N GLN A 216 -15.64 9.78 -32.14
CA GLN A 216 -16.21 10.46 -30.97
C GLN A 216 -17.57 11.15 -31.21
N LYS A 217 -18.01 11.27 -32.47
CA LYS A 217 -19.32 11.84 -32.83
C LYS A 217 -20.51 10.87 -32.67
N PHE A 218 -20.27 9.57 -32.38
CA PHE A 218 -21.31 8.54 -32.52
C PHE A 218 -21.38 7.47 -31.41
N CYS A 219 -20.87 7.73 -30.20
CA CYS A 219 -21.25 6.91 -29.04
C CYS A 219 -22.57 7.42 -28.45
N VAL A 220 -23.47 6.48 -28.18
CA VAL A 220 -24.91 6.67 -27.93
C VAL A 220 -25.13 7.66 -26.78
N ARG A 221 -25.72 8.82 -27.11
CA ARG A 221 -26.44 9.63 -26.13
C ARG A 221 -27.73 8.88 -25.80
N ALA A 222 -27.64 7.96 -24.85
CA ALA A 222 -28.82 7.36 -24.24
C ALA A 222 -29.47 8.38 -23.30
#